data_AF-A0A936WFF4-F1
#
_entry.id   AF-A0A936WFF4-F1
#
_cell.length_a   1.000
_cell.length_b   1.000
_cell.length_c   1.000
_cell.angle_alpha   90.00
_cell.angle_beta   90.00
_cell.angle_gamma   90.00
#
_symmetry.space_group_name_H-M   'P 1'
#
loop_
_entity.id
_entity.type
_entity.pdbx_description
1 polymer ?
#
loop_
_entity_poly.entity_id
_entity_poly.type
_entity_poly.pdbx_seq_one_letter_code
_entity_poly.pdbx_strand_id
1 'polypeptide(L)'
;MAGVLAQSSTKPANTFSIGFAAEGYDEMEFARITSKHFGTHAHEYYVTAQDVVDTIPLIAKTYDEPFGNASAVPTYCCAKLAKEQGIRLMLAGDGGDEIFGGNARYAKQKYSKRIRLYLQCYGMAYWSLLCLACQA
;
A
#
# COMPACT_ATOMS: atom_id res chain seq x y z
N MET A 1 -0.76 -7.77 11.77
CA MET A 1 0.24 -8.86 11.78
C MET A 1 1.19 -8.82 12.97
N ALA A 2 1.85 -7.68 13.27
CA ALA A 2 2.78 -7.57 14.40
C ALA A 2 2.23 -8.10 15.74
N GLY A 3 0.99 -7.74 16.09
CA GLY A 3 0.36 -8.23 17.33
C GLY A 3 0.13 -9.74 17.38
N VAL A 4 -0.33 -10.34 16.28
CA VAL A 4 -0.51 -11.80 16.17
C VAL A 4 0.84 -12.52 16.32
N LEU A 5 1.87 -12.03 15.64
CA LEU A 5 3.21 -12.60 15.72
C LEU A 5 3.80 -12.44 17.12
N ALA A 6 3.63 -11.28 17.76
CA ALA A 6 4.10 -11.03 19.12
C ALA A 6 3.43 -11.95 20.15
N GLN A 7 2.13 -12.21 20.02
CA GLN A 7 1.40 -13.13 20.91
C GLN A 7 1.75 -14.60 20.68
N SER A 8 2.15 -14.95 19.46
CA SER A 8 2.48 -16.34 19.07
C SER A 8 3.96 -16.67 19.26
N SER A 9 4.79 -15.70 19.65
CA SER A 9 6.25 -15.85 19.77
C SER A 9 6.69 -15.74 21.23
N THR A 10 7.68 -16.55 21.62
CA THR A 10 8.32 -16.49 22.94
C THR A 10 9.41 -15.44 23.02
N LYS A 11 9.85 -14.91 21.89
CA LYS A 11 10.83 -13.82 21.78
C LYS A 11 10.17 -12.59 21.16
N PRO A 12 10.62 -11.37 21.50
CA PRO A 12 10.12 -10.17 20.84
C PRO A 12 10.31 -10.28 19.33
N ALA A 13 9.24 -10.02 18.58
CA ALA A 13 9.28 -10.08 17.12
C ALA A 13 10.12 -8.92 16.56
N ASN A 14 10.84 -9.17 15.47
CA ASN A 14 11.45 -8.09 14.69
C ASN A 14 10.39 -7.47 13.77
N THR A 15 10.27 -6.15 13.79
CA THR A 15 9.35 -5.39 12.94
C THR A 15 10.15 -4.43 12.07
N PHE A 16 9.74 -4.28 10.81
CA PHE A 16 10.45 -3.49 9.81
C PHE A 16 9.49 -2.48 9.20
N SER A 17 9.85 -1.20 9.28
CA SER A 17 9.01 -0.10 8.83
C SER A 17 9.81 0.85 7.94
N ILE A 18 9.17 1.27 6.86
CA ILE A 18 9.76 2.17 5.88
C ILE A 18 9.05 3.52 5.95
N GLY A 19 9.83 4.57 6.15
CA GLY A 19 9.36 5.95 6.21
C GLY A 19 9.81 6.76 4.99
N PHE A 20 9.21 7.93 4.84
CA PHE A 20 9.51 8.87 3.77
C PHE A 20 9.71 10.27 4.34
N ALA A 21 10.63 11.04 3.76
CA ALA A 21 10.78 12.46 4.11
C ALA A 21 9.65 13.34 3.52
N ALA A 22 8.86 12.79 2.59
CA ALA A 22 7.76 13.51 1.95
C ALA A 22 6.57 13.66 2.92
N GLU A 23 6.12 14.91 3.09
CA GLU A 23 5.01 15.24 3.98
C GLU A 23 3.72 14.51 3.57
N GLY A 24 3.03 13.93 4.56
CA GLY A 24 1.77 13.21 4.36
C GLY A 24 1.91 11.76 3.87
N TYR A 25 3.13 11.26 3.67
CA TYR A 25 3.39 9.88 3.23
C TYR A 25 4.11 9.03 4.29
N ASP A 26 4.45 9.59 5.45
CA ASP A 26 5.14 8.87 6.53
C ASP A 26 4.16 8.32 7.57
N GLU A 27 4.21 7.01 7.79
CA GLU A 27 3.40 6.30 8.78
C GLU A 27 4.22 5.85 10.00
N MET A 28 5.46 6.31 10.13
CA MET A 28 6.40 5.86 11.17
C MET A 28 5.88 6.09 12.59
N GLU A 29 5.08 7.14 12.82
CA GLU A 29 4.44 7.36 14.13
C GLU A 29 3.55 6.17 14.53
N PHE A 30 2.71 5.67 13.61
CA PHE A 30 1.84 4.52 13.86
C PHE A 30 2.63 3.22 14.04
N ALA A 31 3.73 3.07 13.30
CA ALA A 31 4.66 1.96 13.47
C ALA A 31 5.29 1.95 14.88
N ARG A 32 5.74 3.10 15.37
CA ARG A 32 6.31 3.25 16.73
C ARG A 32 5.30 2.96 17.82
N ILE A 33 4.06 3.45 17.67
CA ILE A 33 2.96 3.14 18.60
C ILE A 33 2.73 1.63 18.66
N THR A 34 2.66 0.97 17.50
CA THR A 34 2.44 -0.47 17.40
C THR A 34 3.59 -1.25 18.03
N SER A 35 4.83 -0.88 17.73
CA SER A 35 6.02 -1.53 18.28
C SER A 35 6.09 -1.41 19.80
N LYS A 36 5.83 -0.21 20.34
CA LYS A 36 5.75 0.03 21.78
C LYS A 36 4.65 -0.79 22.44
N HIS A 37 3.48 -0.87 21.81
CA HIS A 37 2.33 -1.59 22.37
C HIS A 37 2.59 -3.11 22.45
N PHE A 38 3.22 -3.71 21.44
CA PHE A 38 3.49 -5.15 21.39
C PHE A 38 4.90 -5.54 21.85
N GLY A 39 5.72 -4.58 22.26
CA GLY A 39 7.09 -4.80 22.73
C GLY A 39 8.01 -5.40 21.65
N THR A 40 7.88 -4.99 20.39
CA THR A 40 8.70 -5.55 19.28
C THR A 40 10.06 -4.88 19.15
N HIS A 41 11.02 -5.57 18.53
CA HIS A 41 12.28 -4.96 18.09
C HIS A 41 12.06 -4.24 16.76
N ALA A 42 11.81 -2.93 16.82
CA ALA A 42 11.59 -2.11 15.64
C ALA A 42 12.89 -1.76 14.92
N HIS A 43 12.85 -1.94 13.59
CA HIS A 43 13.85 -1.51 12.63
C HIS A 43 13.19 -0.53 11.68
N GLU A 44 13.66 0.71 11.69
CA GLU A 44 13.11 1.80 10.88
C GLU A 44 14.12 2.22 9.81
N TYR A 45 13.63 2.49 8.61
CA TYR A 45 14.48 3.03 7.55
C TYR A 45 13.72 4.06 6.72
N TYR A 46 14.34 5.20 6.47
CA TYR A 46 13.77 6.25 5.63
C TYR A 46 14.33 6.14 4.21
N VAL A 47 13.45 5.90 3.25
CA VAL A 47 13.81 5.80 1.83
C VAL A 47 14.28 7.16 1.31
N THR A 48 15.40 7.15 0.60
CA THR A 48 16.00 8.31 -0.06
C THR A 48 15.69 8.31 -1.56
N ALA A 49 15.91 9.47 -2.20
CA ALA A 49 15.82 9.55 -3.66
C ALA A 49 16.86 8.65 -4.35
N GLN A 50 18.03 8.45 -3.75
CA GLN A 50 19.06 7.56 -4.28
C GLN A 50 18.61 6.10 -4.25
N ASP A 51 17.94 5.67 -3.17
CA ASP A 51 17.39 4.31 -3.09
C ASP A 51 16.41 4.05 -4.23
N VAL A 52 15.58 5.04 -4.60
CA VAL A 52 14.67 4.94 -5.74
C VAL A 52 15.43 4.74 -7.04
N VAL A 53 16.45 5.58 -7.30
CA VAL A 53 17.27 5.50 -8.52
C VAL A 53 17.97 4.14 -8.63
N ASP A 54 18.53 3.64 -7.54
CA ASP A 54 19.29 2.39 -7.52
C ASP A 54 18.38 1.16 -7.61
N THR A 55 17.16 1.25 -7.05
CA THR A 55 16.24 0.12 -6.92
C THR A 55 15.39 -0.10 -8.18
N ILE A 56 15.04 0.96 -8.93
CA ILE A 56 14.18 0.84 -10.12
C ILE A 56 14.70 -0.20 -11.13
N PRO A 57 15.99 -0.20 -11.54
CA PRO A 57 16.49 -1.20 -12.49
C PRO A 57 16.41 -2.63 -11.94
N LEU A 58 16.59 -2.82 -10.63
CA LEU A 58 16.51 -4.12 -9.97
C LEU A 58 15.08 -4.64 -9.95
N ILE A 59 14.11 -3.79 -9.60
CA ILE A 59 12.68 -4.11 -9.64
C ILE A 59 12.26 -4.47 -11.07
N ALA A 60 12.61 -3.63 -12.04
CA ALA A 60 12.25 -3.85 -13.45
C ALA A 60 12.79 -5.19 -14.00
N LYS A 61 13.94 -5.67 -13.49
CA LYS A 61 14.50 -6.97 -13.86
C LYS A 61 13.84 -8.15 -13.13
N THR A 62 13.30 -7.93 -11.93
CA THR A 62 12.81 -9.00 -11.04
C THR A 62 11.34 -9.30 -11.24
N TYR A 63 10.54 -8.31 -11.64
CA TYR A 63 9.12 -8.48 -11.88
C TYR A 63 8.90 -9.07 -13.28
N ASP A 64 7.96 -10.01 -13.38
CA ASP A 64 7.60 -10.67 -14.65
C ASP A 64 6.82 -9.75 -15.60
N GLU A 65 6.31 -8.62 -15.10
CA GLU A 65 5.59 -7.60 -15.88
C GLU A 65 5.91 -6.18 -15.39
N PRO A 66 5.63 -5.13 -16.18
CA PRO A 66 5.75 -3.75 -15.73
C PRO A 66 4.82 -3.48 -14.53
N PHE A 67 5.39 -3.48 -13.33
CA PHE A 67 4.64 -3.31 -12.09
C PHE A 67 4.68 -1.86 -11.59
N GLY A 68 3.67 -1.09 -11.98
CA GLY A 68 3.54 0.34 -11.65
C GLY A 68 3.03 0.65 -10.25
N ASN A 69 3.27 -0.21 -9.25
CA ASN A 69 2.84 0.03 -7.88
C ASN A 69 3.83 0.93 -7.13
N ALA A 70 3.35 2.02 -6.55
CA ALA A 70 4.15 2.93 -5.74
C ALA A 70 4.81 2.25 -4.52
N SER A 71 4.28 1.12 -4.05
CA SER A 71 4.87 0.34 -2.95
C SER A 71 6.07 -0.52 -3.35
N ALA A 72 6.40 -0.66 -4.64
CA ALA A 72 7.43 -1.61 -5.07
C ALA A 72 8.82 -1.29 -4.48
N VAL A 73 9.25 -0.02 -4.55
CA VAL A 73 10.53 0.44 -3.96
C VAL A 73 10.57 0.27 -2.44
N PRO A 74 9.62 0.82 -1.65
CA PRO A 74 9.68 0.64 -0.20
C PRO A 74 9.56 -0.82 0.23
N THR A 75 8.79 -1.66 -0.49
CA THR A 75 8.74 -3.10 -0.22
C THR A 75 10.11 -3.76 -0.45
N TYR A 76 10.81 -3.41 -1.53
CA TYR A 76 12.17 -3.89 -1.77
C TYR A 76 13.13 -3.45 -0.67
N CYS A 77 13.13 -2.17 -0.29
CA CYS A 77 13.97 -1.63 0.78
C CYS A 77 13.68 -2.33 2.13
N CYS A 78 12.41 -2.59 2.44
CA CYS A 78 11.99 -3.32 3.64
C CYS A 78 12.55 -4.75 3.65
N ALA A 79 12.41 -5.47 2.53
CA ALA A 79 12.94 -6.83 2.40
C ALA A 79 14.48 -6.85 2.48
N LYS A 80 15.16 -5.87 1.87
CA LYS A 80 16.62 -5.70 1.94
C LYS A 80 17.08 -5.47 3.39
N LEU A 81 16.44 -4.55 4.11
CA LEU A 81 16.74 -4.28 5.52
C LEU A 81 16.54 -5.53 6.38
N ALA A 82 15.43 -6.24 6.21
CA ALA A 82 15.18 -7.48 6.93
C ALA A 82 16.25 -8.54 6.63
N LYS A 83 16.65 -8.66 5.35
CA LYS A 83 17.71 -9.57 4.92
C LYS A 83 19.06 -9.26 5.55
N GLU A 84 19.43 -7.98 5.64
CA GLU A 84 20.65 -7.50 6.32
C GLU A 84 20.65 -7.82 7.81
N GLN A 85 19.48 -7.83 8.45
CA GLN A 85 19.28 -8.30 9.83
C GLN A 85 19.20 -9.83 9.97
N GLY A 86 19.52 -10.59 8.91
CA GLY A 86 19.50 -12.05 8.92
C GLY A 86 18.10 -12.68 8.85
N ILE A 87 17.05 -11.88 8.61
CA ILE A 87 15.69 -12.39 8.47
C ILE A 87 15.51 -13.01 7.08
N ARG A 88 14.90 -14.19 7.06
CA ARG A 88 14.64 -14.96 5.82
C ARG A 88 13.16 -15.06 5.45
N LEU A 89 12.27 -14.75 6.40
CA LEU A 89 10.83 -14.86 6.25
C LEU A 89 10.17 -13.65 6.89
N MET A 90 9.21 -13.06 6.18
CA MET A 90 8.44 -11.90 6.65
C MET A 90 6.94 -12.19 6.53
N LEU A 91 6.17 -11.65 7.46
CA LEU A 91 4.70 -11.66 7.41
C LEU A 91 4.23 -10.25 7.06
N ALA A 92 3.57 -10.09 5.92
CA ALA A 92 2.99 -8.83 5.48
C ALA A 92 1.51 -8.74 5.85
N GLY A 93 1.01 -7.52 6.05
CA GLY A 93 -0.42 -7.24 6.28
C GLY A 93 -1.22 -6.96 5.00
N ASP A 94 -0.66 -7.30 3.83
CA ASP A 94 -1.29 -7.03 2.53
C ASP A 94 -2.61 -7.80 2.37
N GLY A 95 -3.57 -7.23 1.63
CA GLY A 95 -4.92 -7.80 1.46
C GLY A 95 -5.96 -7.37 2.52
N GLY A 96 -5.54 -6.70 3.60
CA GLY A 96 -6.45 -6.25 4.66
C GLY A 96 -7.47 -5.22 4.18
N ASP A 97 -7.04 -4.29 3.33
CA ASP A 97 -7.90 -3.27 2.75
C ASP A 97 -8.97 -3.88 1.84
N GLU A 98 -8.61 -4.88 1.06
CA GLU A 98 -9.48 -5.59 0.13
C GLU A 98 -10.56 -6.37 0.88
N ILE A 99 -10.17 -7.07 1.96
CA ILE A 99 -11.08 -7.88 2.76
C ILE A 99 -12.05 -7.00 3.56
N PHE A 100 -11.56 -5.92 4.17
CA PHE A 100 -12.34 -5.11 5.11
C PHE A 100 -12.83 -3.77 4.55
N GLY A 101 -12.51 -3.46 3.29
CA GLY A 101 -12.91 -2.21 2.65
C GLY A 101 -12.17 -0.98 3.18
N GLY A 102 -10.91 -1.13 3.60
CA GLY A 102 -10.10 -0.08 4.23
C GLY A 102 -9.60 1.01 3.26
N ASN A 103 -9.52 0.71 1.97
CA ASN A 103 -9.08 1.70 0.99
C ASN A 103 -10.11 2.84 0.82
N ALA A 104 -9.67 4.09 0.96
CA ALA A 104 -10.52 5.27 0.80
C ALA A 104 -11.24 5.33 -0.56
N ARG A 105 -10.69 4.69 -1.60
CA ARG A 105 -11.33 4.56 -2.92
C ARG A 105 -12.64 3.79 -2.84
N TYR A 106 -12.77 2.78 -1.98
CA TYR A 106 -14.02 2.03 -1.83
C TYR A 106 -15.15 2.91 -1.31
N ALA A 107 -14.86 3.82 -0.38
CA ALA A 107 -15.83 4.82 0.08
C ALA A 107 -16.25 5.75 -1.07
N LYS A 108 -15.28 6.31 -1.82
CA LYS A 108 -15.55 7.18 -2.99
C LYS A 108 -16.35 6.48 -4.10
N GLN A 109 -16.11 5.18 -4.31
CA GLN A 109 -16.87 4.37 -5.26
C GLN A 109 -18.33 4.14 -4.81
N LYS A 110 -18.59 4.00 -3.51
CA LYS A 110 -19.97 3.95 -2.98
C LYS A 110 -20.71 5.27 -3.18
N TYR A 111 -20.05 6.41 -2.99
CA TYR A 111 -20.65 7.73 -3.26
C TYR A 111 -20.94 7.96 -4.74
N SER A 112 -20.05 7.53 -5.63
CA SER A 112 -20.29 7.65 -7.08
C SER A 112 -21.44 6.77 -7.56
N LYS A 113 -21.71 5.59 -6.97
CA LYS A 113 -22.94 4.83 -7.25
C LYS A 113 -24.21 5.57 -6.82
N ARG A 114 -24.17 6.30 -5.69
CA ARG A 114 -25.28 7.14 -5.21
C ARG A 114 -25.51 8.38 -6.08
N ILE A 115 -24.43 9.02 -6.54
CA ILE A 115 -24.48 10.14 -7.48
C ILE A 115 -24.90 9.68 -8.88
N ARG A 116 -24.55 8.46 -9.30
CA ARG A 116 -25.02 7.89 -10.57
C ARG A 116 -26.52 7.71 -10.58
N LEU A 117 -27.16 7.28 -9.47
CA LEU A 117 -28.64 7.26 -9.39
C LEU A 117 -29.26 8.66 -9.49
N TYR A 118 -28.65 9.67 -8.84
CA TYR A 118 -29.13 11.05 -8.90
C TYR A 118 -28.97 11.67 -10.31
N LEU A 119 -27.86 11.38 -11.00
CA LEU A 119 -27.62 11.81 -12.37
C LEU A 119 -28.37 10.96 -13.41
N GLN A 120 -28.77 9.72 -13.12
CA GLN A 120 -29.62 8.92 -14.01
C GLN A 120 -31.08 9.42 -13.98
N CYS A 121 -31.54 9.94 -12.83
CA CYS A 121 -32.85 10.61 -12.71
C CYS A 121 -32.86 12.03 -13.30
N TYR A 122 -31.74 12.77 -13.26
CA TYR A 122 -31.64 14.12 -13.86
C TYR A 122 -31.11 14.15 -15.31
N GLY A 123 -30.51 13.05 -15.79
CA GLY A 123 -29.86 12.94 -17.10
C GLY A 123 -30.71 12.28 -18.19
N MET A 124 -31.96 11.89 -17.91
CA MET A 124 -32.86 11.31 -18.91
C MET A 124 -33.45 12.32 -19.92
N ALA A 125 -33.16 13.62 -19.79
CA ALA A 125 -33.71 14.66 -20.69
C ALA A 125 -32.72 15.21 -21.73
N TYR A 126 -31.42 14.95 -21.60
CA TYR A 126 -30.41 15.47 -22.53
C TYR A 126 -29.28 14.46 -22.63
N TRP A 127 -29.29 13.60 -23.65
CA TRP A 127 -28.10 13.00 -24.31
C TRP A 127 -28.48 11.90 -25.33
N SER A 128 -29.73 11.88 -25.81
CA SER A 128 -30.18 10.97 -26.87
C SER A 128 -29.69 11.32 -28.29
N LEU A 129 -28.54 12.00 -28.51
CA LEU A 129 -28.23 12.49 -29.86
C LEU A 129 -26.76 12.53 -30.34
N LEU A 130 -25.76 12.03 -29.64
CA LEU A 130 -24.41 11.98 -30.23
C LEU A 130 -23.59 10.75 -29.83
N CYS A 131 -23.91 9.61 -30.45
CA CYS A 131 -22.94 8.54 -30.78
C CYS A 131 -23.54 7.53 -31.77
N LEU A 132 -24.17 8.02 -32.84
CA LEU A 132 -24.63 7.20 -33.97
C LEU A 132 -23.68 7.27 -35.18
N ALA A 133 -22.41 7.65 -34.95
CA ALA A 133 -21.44 7.85 -36.05
C ALA A 133 -20.04 7.32 -35.72
N CYS A 134 -19.93 6.12 -35.16
CA CYS A 134 -18.68 5.37 -35.22
C CYS A 134 -18.91 3.85 -35.07
N GLN A 135 -19.72 3.30 -35.98
CA GLN A 135 -19.72 1.89 -36.39
C GLN A 135 -20.69 1.73 -37.57
N ALA A 136 -20.22 2.15 -38.75
CA ALA A 136 -20.60 1.69 -40.09
C ALA A 136 -19.82 2.52 -41.11
#